data_AF-A0A699XTY6-F1
#
_entry.id   AF-A0A699XTY6-F1
#
_cell.length_a   1.000
_cell.length_b   1.000
_cell.length_c   1.000
_cell.angle_alpha   90.00
_cell.angle_beta   90.00
_cell.angle_gamma   90.00
#
_symmetry.space_group_name_H-M   'P 1'
#
loop_
_entity.id
_entity.type
_entity.pdbx_description
1 polymer ?
#
loop_
_entity_poly.entity_id
_entity_poly.type
_entity_poly.pdbx_seq_one_letter_code
_entity_poly.pdbx_strand_id
1 'polypeptide(L)' 'AGTCFKCGQAGHLQKDCKKNTTTNTSGLVDKKPGASGRVFAITEG' A
#
# COMPACT_ATOMS: atom_id res chain seq x y z
N ALA A 1 -13.50 -12.42 -14.30
CA ALA A 1 -13.67 -11.04 -13.79
C ALA A 1 -12.75 -10.13 -14.61
N GLY A 2 -13.26 -9.00 -15.12
CA GLY A 2 -12.46 -8.09 -15.95
C GLY A 2 -11.70 -7.05 -15.12
N THR A 3 -10.93 -6.21 -15.81
CA THR A 3 -10.31 -5.01 -15.25
C THR A 3 -11.27 -3.84 -15.38
N CYS A 4 -11.43 -3.07 -14.31
CA CYS A 4 -12.30 -1.92 -14.30
C CYS A 4 -11.68 -0.77 -15.11
N PHE A 5 -12.30 -0.38 -16.22
CA PHE A 5 -11.86 0.76 -17.03
C PHE A 5 -11.92 2.11 -16.32
N LYS A 6 -12.60 2.21 -15.17
CA LYS A 6 -12.76 3.46 -14.42
C LYS A 6 -11.74 3.66 -13.31
N CYS A 7 -11.31 2.60 -12.62
CA CYS A 7 -10.34 2.68 -11.53
C CYS A 7 -9.06 1.84 -11.77
N GLY A 8 -9.00 1.07 -12.86
CA GLY A 8 -7.84 0.25 -13.23
C GLY A 8 -7.68 -1.04 -12.42
N GLN A 9 -8.56 -1.36 -11.46
CA GLN A 9 -8.45 -2.56 -10.63
C GLN A 9 -9.08 -3.79 -11.30
N ALA A 10 -8.41 -4.94 -11.20
CA ALA A 10 -8.97 -6.23 -11.61
C ALA A 10 -10.03 -6.74 -10.62
N GLY A 11 -10.94 -7.59 -11.08
CA GLY A 11 -11.95 -8.23 -10.22
C GLY A 11 -13.37 -7.69 -10.41
N HIS A 12 -13.55 -6.56 -11.11
CA HIS A 12 -14.86 -6.00 -11.42
C HIS A 12 -14.85 -5.21 -12.75
N LEU A 13 -16.03 -4.97 -13.33
CA LEU A 13 -16.19 -4.12 -14.51
C LEU A 13 -16.63 -2.71 -14.08
N GLN A 14 -16.48 -1.71 -14.96
CA GLN A 14 -16.85 -0.31 -14.69
C GLN A 14 -18.27 -0.15 -14.10
N LYS A 15 -19.26 -0.95 -14.55
CA LYS A 15 -20.64 -0.93 -14.05
C LYS A 15 -20.78 -1.30 -12.56
N ASP A 16 -19.84 -2.06 -12.03
CA ASP A 16 -19.80 -2.52 -10.64
C ASP A 16 -18.75 -1.74 -9.82
N CYS A 17 -18.16 -0.68 -10.40
CA CYS A 17 -17.12 0.10 -9.75
C CYS A 17 -17.69 0.89 -8.58
N LYS A 18 -17.57 0.33 -7.37
CA LYS A 18 -17.93 1.00 -6.13
C LYS A 18 -16.95 2.13 -5.87
N LYS A 19 -17.47 3.37 -5.89
CA LYS A 19 -16.77 4.58 -5.41
C LYS A 19 -16.63 4.51 -3.88
N ASN A 20 -15.78 3.63 -3.36
CA ASN A 20 -15.29 3.75 -1.98
C ASN A 20 -13.90 4.37 -2.04
N THR A 21 -13.84 5.63 -1.65
CA THR A 21 -12.72 6.56 -1.82
C THR A 21 -11.41 6.19 -1.12
N THR A 22 -11.29 5.18 -0.25
CA THR A 22 -10.13 5.21 0.68
C THR A 22 -9.35 3.90 0.85
N THR A 23 -9.25 3.06 -0.18
CA THR A 23 -8.18 2.05 -0.12
C THR A 23 -7.64 1.70 -1.50
N ASN A 24 -7.19 2.74 -2.20
CA ASN A 24 -6.07 2.60 -3.14
C ASN A 24 -4.83 2.23 -2.32
N THR A 25 -4.74 0.97 -1.94
CA THR A 25 -3.59 0.37 -1.26
C THR A 25 -3.59 -1.11 -1.58
N SER A 26 -3.52 -1.45 -2.86
CA SER A 26 -3.04 -2.77 -3.27
C SER A 26 -1.50 -2.79 -3.35
N GLY A 27 -0.82 -1.80 -2.76
CA GLY A 27 0.64 -1.64 -2.75
C GLY A 27 1.21 -0.57 -1.79
N LEU A 28 0.61 -0.33 -0.62
CA LEU A 28 1.16 0.58 0.41
C LEU A 28 0.80 0.12 1.84
N VAL A 29 0.79 -1.19 2.09
CA VAL A 29 1.12 -1.69 3.42
C VAL A 29 1.77 -3.07 3.25
N ASP A 30 2.87 -3.13 2.52
CA ASP A 30 3.98 -3.96 2.99
C ASP A 30 4.19 -3.57 4.46
N LYS A 31 3.86 -4.53 5.33
CA LYS A 31 3.77 -4.32 6.76
C LYS A 31 5.14 -3.93 7.28
N LYS A 32 5.15 -2.80 7.98
CA LYS A 32 6.14 -2.31 8.95
C LYS A 32 7.21 -1.38 8.33
N PRO A 33 7.25 -0.09 8.73
CA PRO A 33 8.49 0.67 8.74
C PRO A 33 9.45 -0.06 9.70
N GLY A 34 10.26 -0.97 9.18
CA GLY A 34 11.38 -1.53 9.93
C GLY A 34 12.33 -0.36 10.21
N ALA A 35 12.46 0.00 11.48
CA ALA A 35 13.11 1.22 11.92
C ALA A 35 14.48 1.45 11.25
N SER A 36 14.66 2.60 10.60
CA SER A 36 15.97 3.14 10.23
C SER A 36 16.67 3.67 11.47
N GLY A 37 17.22 2.78 12.29
CA GLY A 37 18.09 3.14 13.41
C GLY A 37 19.50 3.46 12.93
N ARG A 38 20.11 4.54 13.45
CA ARG A 38 21.55 4.82 13.31
C ARG A 38 22.17 4.55 14.68
N VAL A 39 23.10 3.61 14.77
CA VAL A 39 23.83 3.32 16.02
C VAL A 39 25.05 4.22 16.12
N PHE A 40 25.28 4.85 17.27
CA PHE A 40 26.52 5.55 17.59
C PHE A 40 26.99 5.20 19.01
N ALA A 41 28.32 5.00 19.08
CA ALA A 41 29.27 4.83 20.19
C ALA A 41 28.76 4.42 21.59
N ILE A 42 29.31 3.29 22.08
CA ILE A 42 29.46 3.04 23.53
C ILE A 42 30.87 3.45 23.97
N THR A 43 30.91 4.12 25.12
CA THR A 43 32.02 4.83 25.78
C THR A 43 33.28 4.00 26.05
N GLU A 44 34.35 4.78 26.18
CA GLU A 44 35.77 4.55 26.46
C GLU A 44 36.09 3.63 27.66
N GLY A 45 37.17 2.85 27.52
CA GLY A 45 37.86 2.14 28.59
C GLY A 45 39.36 2.05 28.28
#